data_AF-A0A6J7Q3I5-F1
#
_entry.id   AF-A0A6J7Q3I5-F1
#
_cell.length_a   1.000
_cell.length_b   1.000
_cell.length_c   1.000
_cell.angle_alpha   90.00
_cell.angle_beta   90.00
_cell.angle_gamma   90.00
#
_symmetry.space_group_name_H-M   'P 1'
#
loop_
_entity.id
_entity.type
_entity.pdbx_description
1 polymer ?
#
loop_
_entity_poly.entity_id
_entity_poly.type
_entity_poly.pdbx_seq_one_letter_code
_entity_poly.pdbx_strand_id
1 'polypeptide(L)' 'MVRVAKLAKEIAVSGDTVLLAPACASMDQFTSYSDRGDKFASAVRTVISDGEK' A
#
# COMPACT_ATOMS: atom_id res chain seq x y z
N MET A 1 -6.66 -0.19 -1.34
CA MET A 1 -5.23 -0.28 -0.93
C MET A 1 -4.68 -1.71 -0.95
N VAL A 2 -5.36 -2.70 -0.35
CA VAL A 2 -4.90 -4.11 -0.32
C VAL A 2 -4.50 -4.67 -1.69
N ARG A 3 -5.29 -4.43 -2.74
CA ARG A 3 -4.96 -4.89 -4.11
C ARG A 3 -3.60 -4.38 -4.61
N VAL A 4 -3.29 -3.10 -4.39
CA VAL A 4 -1.99 -2.51 -4.79
C VAL A 4 -0.85 -3.11 -3.97
N ALA A 5 -1.05 -3.32 -2.66
CA ALA A 5 -0.04 -3.95 -1.81
C ALA A 5 0.26 -5.41 -2.23
N LYS A 6 -0.76 -6.19 -2.61
CA LYS A 6 -0.57 -7.56 -3.13
C LYS A 6 0.20 -7.57 -4.45
N LEU A 7 -0.20 -6.73 -5.40
CA LEU A 7 0.50 -6.61 -6.69
C LEU A 7 1.95 -6.16 -6.49
N ALA A 8 2.20 -5.21 -5.58
CA ALA A 8 3.55 -4.78 -5.26
C ALA A 8 4.41 -5.92 -4.67
N LYS A 9 3.83 -6.77 -3.80
CA LYS A 9 4.52 -7.96 -3.26
C LYS A 9 4.85 -9.00 -4.33
N GLU A 10 4.00 -9.15 -5.35
CA GLU A 10 4.22 -10.10 -6.45
C GLU A 10 5.35 -9.67 -7.39
N ILE A 11 5.61 -8.36 -7.52
CA ILE A 11 6.60 -7.82 -8.46
C ILE A 11 7.92 -7.39 -7.81
N ALA A 12 7.90 -6.97 -6.53
CA ALA A 12 9.08 -6.47 -5.84
C ALA A 12 9.99 -7.62 -5.41
N VAL A 13 11.31 -7.43 -5.53
CA VAL A 13 12.31 -8.38 -5.08
C VAL A 13 13.13 -7.83 -3.91
N SER A 14 13.96 -8.69 -3.30
CA SER A 14 14.84 -8.27 -2.21
C SER A 14 15.75 -7.13 -2.65
N GLY A 15 15.72 -6.03 -1.90
CA GLY A 15 16.47 -4.81 -2.20
C GLY A 15 15.65 -3.70 -2.84
N ASP A 16 14.44 -3.99 -3.34
CA ASP A 16 13.56 -2.98 -3.90
C ASP A 16 12.90 -2.12 -2.83
N THR A 17 12.50 -0.90 -3.23
CA THR A 17 11.68 0.00 -2.41
C THR A 17 10.34 0.24 -3.08
N VAL A 18 9.25 0.03 -2.34
CA VAL A 18 7.88 0.35 -2.78
C VAL A 18 7.46 1.69 -2.19
N LEU A 19 7.15 2.66 -3.04
CA LEU A 19 6.75 4.02 -2.65
C LEU A 19 5.30 4.32 -3.04
N LEU A 20 4.51 4.85 -2.09
CA LEU A 20 3.20 5.44 -2.38
C LEU A 20 3.37 6.90 -2.85
N ALA A 21 3.42 7.12 -4.16
CA ALA A 21 3.56 8.46 -4.77
C ALA A 21 2.45 8.74 -5.82
N PRO A 22 1.20 8.99 -5.40
CA PRO A 22 0.06 9.09 -6.31
C PRO A 22 -0.03 10.42 -7.10
N ALA A 23 0.81 11.42 -6.81
CA ALA A 23 0.84 12.75 -7.46
C ALA A 23 -0.50 13.53 -7.53
N CYS A 24 -1.56 13.02 -6.89
CA CYS A 24 -2.92 13.55 -6.96
C CYS A 24 -3.54 13.79 -5.57
N ALA A 25 -4.56 14.65 -5.54
CA ALA A 25 -5.44 14.82 -4.38
C ALA A 25 -6.09 13.49 -3.97
N SER A 26 -6.54 13.38 -2.72
CA SER A 26 -7.07 12.12 -2.17
C SER A 26 -8.58 12.11 -1.96
N MET A 27 -9.26 13.26 -2.14
CA MET A 27 -10.63 13.50 -1.68
C MET A 27 -11.71 12.76 -2.47
N ASP A 28 -11.35 12.17 -3.61
CA ASP A 28 -12.24 11.35 -4.44
C ASP A 28 -12.49 9.96 -3.84
N GLN A 29 -11.54 9.43 -3.07
CA GLN A 29 -11.56 8.05 -2.55
C GLN A 29 -11.24 7.93 -1.06
N PHE A 30 -10.74 8.99 -0.43
CA PHE A 30 -10.25 8.99 0.95
C PHE A 30 -10.71 10.24 1.70
N THR A 31 -10.85 10.10 3.02
CA THR A 31 -11.25 11.22 3.89
C THR A 31 -10.21 12.33 3.91
N SER A 32 -8.92 11.96 3.83
CA SER A 32 -7.80 12.90 3.83
C SER A 32 -6.55 12.27 3.21
N TYR A 33 -5.53 13.09 3.01
CA TYR A 33 -4.20 12.62 2.60
C TYR A 33 -3.64 11.59 3.58
N SER A 34 -3.77 11.84 4.89
CA SER A 34 -3.31 10.93 5.94
C SER A 34 -4.07 9.61 5.94
N ASP A 35 -5.40 9.64 5.77
CA ASP A 35 -6.21 8.42 5.69
C ASP A 35 -5.76 7.53 4.50
N ARG A 36 -5.41 8.13 3.35
CA ARG A 36 -4.84 7.39 2.23
C ARG A 36 -3.54 6.67 2.60
N GLY A 37 -2.65 7.35 3.33
CA GLY A 37 -1.39 6.80 3.83
C GLY A 37 -1.60 5.69 4.86
N ASP A 38 -2.49 5.91 5.83
CA ASP A 38 -2.81 4.94 6.88
C ASP A 38 -3.40 3.65 6.30
N LYS A 39 -4.31 3.78 5.31
CA LYS A 39 -4.87 2.64 4.59
C LYS A 39 -3.81 1.88 3.78
N PHE A 40 -2.82 2.56 3.21
CA PHE A 40 -1.70 1.89 2.54
C PHE A 40 -0.82 1.13 3.54
N ALA A 41 -0.42 1.78 4.64
CA ALA A 41 0.39 1.13 5.68
C ALA A 41 -0.32 -0.08 6.30
N SER A 42 -1.63 0.02 6.55
CA SER A 42 -2.46 -1.10 7.03
C SER A 42 -2.51 -2.24 6.01
N ALA A 43 -2.73 -1.92 4.73
CA ALA A 43 -2.73 -2.91 3.65
C ALA A 43 -1.39 -3.65 3.52
N VAL A 44 -0.26 -2.94 3.65
CA VAL A 44 1.08 -3.55 3.65
C VAL A 44 1.21 -4.51 4.83
N ARG A 45 0.85 -4.10 6.05
CA ARG A 45 0.89 -4.97 7.25
C ARG A 45 0.07 -6.24 7.07
N THR A 46 -1.16 -6.14 6.55
CA THR A 46 -1.99 -7.33 6.26
C THR A 46 -1.30 -8.26 5.26
N VAL A 47 -0.77 -7.73 4.16
CA VAL A 47 -0.18 -8.54 3.08
C VAL A 47 1.15 -9.20 3.47
N ILE A 48 1.93 -8.59 4.37
CA ILE A 48 3.15 -9.22 4.90
C ILE A 48 2.83 -10.28 5.95
N SER A 49 1.87 -10.02 6.86
CA SER A 49 1.47 -10.99 7.89
C SER A 49 0.73 -12.21 7.33
N ASP A 50 -0.05 -12.05 6.25
CA ASP A 50 -0.73 -13.15 5.57
C ASP A 50 0.22 -14.11 4.82
N GLY A 51 1.49 -13.71 4.62
CA GLY A 51 2.50 -14.50 3.90
C GLY A 51 3.33 -15.45 4.74
N GLU A 52 3.15 -15.48 6.07
CA GLU A 52 3.85 -16.37 7.00
C GLU A 52 3.05 -17.65 7.32
N LYS A 53 2.02 -17.97 6.53
CA LYS A 53 1.29 -19.24 6.59
C LYS A 53 1.72 -20.21 5.50
#